data_AF-A0A7C3DYR2-F1
#
_entry.id   AF-A0A7C3DYR2-F1
#
_cell.length_a   1.000
_cell.length_b   1.000
_cell.length_c   1.000
_cell.angle_alpha   90.00
_cell.angle_beta   90.00
_cell.angle_gamma   90.00
#
_symmetry.space_group_name_H-M   'P 1'
#
loop_
_entity.id
_entity.type
_entity.pdbx_description
1 polymer ?
#
loop_
_entity_poly.entity_id
_entity_poly.type
_entity_poly.pdbx_seq_one_letter_code
_entity_poly.pdbx_strand_id
1 'polypeptide(L)'
;MSIREKIGEEVDRIRRETEQYKPSNEAHTCDIVIKPLIYACGYSPYEVVPQAADAVGGRPDYTIMPNTDYRWYLEAKDWSIVLKSDNAVQALNYANQNGGRWVVLTNGREWRVYDNSIMGVAVDKEIYTAKIDNTDELAELLTSLSKESVMNGGLEAFARNARIKKVLDKELKDEKSAVIKSIANALKKMDGLPGVKPADVANYFKGAKMPPVIVVESHTVVSKPEDDTPHSLTELNNMSLSYSKPEIVYFPDRSPAYTSSWKDAVVRIIEYILSVKDIPPLPYSGIKGGFRCFLNFEPVYLNGDRMIGNYGEVEILGRKVYIDTNRSADNFMKQLVKLCTDMGLQPSDFRIKVRPAEKNEK
;
A
#
# COMPACT_ATOMS: atom_id res chain seq x y z
N MET A 1 -16.88 33.46 -0.81
CA MET A 1 -16.26 32.74 0.32
C MET A 1 -16.87 31.36 0.40
N SER A 2 -16.05 30.34 0.15
CA SER A 2 -16.37 28.92 0.30
C SER A 2 -16.72 28.60 1.77
N ILE A 3 -17.39 27.48 1.99
CA ILE A 3 -17.71 27.03 3.36
C ILE A 3 -16.44 26.75 4.18
N ARG A 4 -15.38 26.21 3.55
CA ARG A 4 -14.09 25.97 4.21
C ARG A 4 -13.43 27.26 4.67
N GLU A 5 -13.46 28.31 3.86
CA GLU A 5 -12.92 29.62 4.25
C GLU A 5 -13.68 30.21 5.45
N LYS A 6 -15.02 30.14 5.44
CA LYS A 6 -15.85 30.57 6.58
C LYS A 6 -15.52 29.82 7.87
N ILE A 7 -15.38 28.50 7.78
CA ILE A 7 -15.02 27.64 8.91
C ILE A 7 -13.62 28.01 9.41
N GLY A 8 -12.65 28.19 8.50
CA GLY A 8 -11.27 28.57 8.85
C GLY A 8 -11.20 29.91 9.60
N GLU A 9 -11.92 30.93 9.11
CA GLU A 9 -12.01 32.24 9.78
C GLU A 9 -12.60 32.12 11.18
N GLU A 10 -13.64 31.29 11.35
CA GLU A 10 -14.30 31.06 12.64
C GLU A 10 -13.39 30.30 13.62
N VAL A 11 -12.68 29.26 13.15
CA VAL A 11 -11.68 28.55 13.95
C VAL A 11 -10.59 29.52 14.43
N ASP A 12 -10.07 30.37 13.54
CA ASP A 12 -9.06 31.37 13.88
C ASP A 12 -9.56 32.41 14.87
N ARG A 13 -10.80 32.87 14.72
CA ARG A 13 -11.45 33.78 15.67
C ARG A 13 -11.51 33.16 17.06
N ILE A 14 -12.05 31.95 17.17
CA ILE A 14 -12.22 31.24 18.45
C ILE A 14 -10.87 30.90 19.06
N ARG A 15 -9.87 30.49 18.27
CA ARG A 15 -8.50 30.26 18.75
C ARG A 15 -7.95 31.50 19.46
N ARG A 16 -8.02 32.67 18.81
CA ARG A 16 -7.53 33.94 19.38
C ARG A 16 -8.30 34.36 20.64
N GLU A 17 -9.63 34.21 20.63
CA GLU A 17 -10.46 34.56 21.79
C GLU A 17 -10.14 33.64 22.99
N THR A 18 -9.96 32.35 22.75
CA THR A 18 -9.69 31.35 23.80
C THR A 18 -8.25 31.36 24.34
N GLU A 19 -7.30 31.98 23.63
CA GLU A 19 -5.99 32.33 24.17
C GLU A 19 -6.09 33.36 25.29
N GLN A 20 -7.02 34.31 25.18
CA GLN A 20 -7.24 35.36 26.17
C GLN A 20 -8.20 34.92 27.28
N TYR A 21 -9.26 34.20 26.91
CA TYR A 21 -10.34 33.81 27.81
C TYR A 21 -10.77 32.37 27.57
N LYS A 22 -10.31 31.48 28.46
CA LYS A 22 -10.67 30.06 28.39
C LYS A 22 -12.08 29.83 28.96
N PRO A 23 -12.91 28.98 28.32
CA PRO A 23 -14.17 28.55 28.89
C PRO A 23 -13.99 27.97 30.30
N SER A 24 -14.90 28.31 31.21
CA SER A 24 -14.79 27.98 32.63
C SER A 24 -15.44 26.65 33.02
N ASN A 25 -16.33 26.11 32.19
CA ASN A 25 -16.97 24.82 32.36
C ASN A 25 -17.41 24.21 31.01
N GLU A 26 -17.97 23.00 31.03
CA GLU A 26 -18.50 22.31 29.83
C GLU A 26 -19.61 23.08 29.11
N ALA A 27 -20.60 23.64 29.83
CA ALA A 27 -21.66 24.44 29.21
C ALA A 27 -21.10 25.68 28.52
N HIS A 28 -20.16 26.36 29.16
CA HIS A 28 -19.45 27.50 28.58
C HIS A 28 -18.66 27.09 27.34
N THR A 29 -17.98 25.94 27.38
CA THR A 29 -17.27 25.36 26.21
C THR A 29 -18.23 25.12 25.06
N CYS A 30 -19.42 24.58 25.35
CA CYS A 30 -20.45 24.38 24.34
C CYS A 30 -20.90 25.69 23.69
N ASP A 31 -21.17 26.71 24.51
CA ASP A 31 -21.80 27.93 24.05
C ASP A 31 -20.87 28.85 23.26
N ILE A 32 -19.61 29.02 23.69
CA ILE A 32 -18.70 29.98 23.05
C ILE A 32 -17.73 29.36 22.05
N VAL A 33 -17.61 28.02 22.02
CA VAL A 33 -16.67 27.31 21.12
C VAL A 33 -17.41 26.35 20.20
N ILE A 34 -18.07 25.34 20.76
CA ILE A 34 -18.60 24.22 19.97
C ILE A 34 -19.77 24.68 19.08
N LYS A 35 -20.80 25.32 19.65
CA LYS A 35 -21.97 25.78 18.89
C LYS A 35 -21.59 26.76 17.77
N PRO A 36 -20.76 27.80 18.00
CA PRO A 36 -20.29 28.67 16.91
C PRO A 36 -19.62 27.92 15.76
N LEU A 37 -18.74 26.95 16.05
CA LEU A 37 -18.10 26.12 15.01
C LEU A 37 -19.13 25.24 14.27
N ILE A 38 -20.10 24.65 14.98
CA ILE A 38 -21.17 23.89 14.36
C ILE A 38 -22.08 24.79 13.49
N TYR A 39 -22.34 26.03 13.89
CA TYR A 39 -23.11 26.96 13.06
C TYR A 39 -22.33 27.40 11.82
N ALA A 40 -21.01 27.60 11.93
CA ALA A 40 -20.15 27.83 10.78
C ALA A 40 -20.12 26.63 9.80
N CYS A 41 -20.35 25.42 10.30
CA CYS A 41 -20.55 24.21 9.49
C CYS A 41 -21.91 24.18 8.75
N GLY A 42 -22.76 25.19 8.91
CA GLY A 42 -24.02 25.36 8.18
C GLY A 42 -25.25 24.74 8.85
N TYR A 43 -25.13 24.31 10.10
CA TYR A 43 -26.28 23.82 10.88
C TYR A 43 -27.03 24.98 11.53
N SER A 44 -28.36 24.93 11.52
CA SER A 44 -29.18 25.89 12.27
C SER A 44 -29.34 25.47 13.74
N PRO A 45 -29.69 26.39 14.66
CA PRO A 45 -29.99 26.04 16.05
C PRO A 45 -31.10 25.00 16.23
N TYR A 46 -32.01 24.86 15.25
CA TYR A 46 -33.08 23.86 15.27
C TYR A 46 -32.60 22.46 14.86
N GLU A 47 -31.43 22.36 14.25
CA GLU A 47 -30.81 21.11 13.82
C GLU A 47 -29.75 20.62 14.82
N VAL A 48 -29.42 21.41 15.83
CA VAL A 48 -28.48 21.09 16.91
C VAL A 48 -29.28 20.87 18.18
N VAL A 49 -29.76 19.64 18.39
CA VAL A 49 -30.71 19.32 19.47
C VAL A 49 -29.95 18.82 20.70
N PRO A 50 -30.00 19.54 21.85
CA PRO A 50 -29.42 19.05 23.08
C PRO A 50 -30.23 17.85 23.60
N GLN A 51 -29.54 16.85 24.13
CA GLN A 51 -30.21 15.73 24.81
C GLN A 51 -30.20 15.99 26.32
N ALA A 52 -31.35 15.82 26.96
CA ALA A 52 -31.40 15.80 28.41
C ALA A 52 -30.70 14.53 28.91
N ALA A 53 -29.81 14.68 29.90
CA ALA A 53 -29.28 13.54 30.63
C ALA A 53 -30.45 12.79 31.28
N ASP A 54 -30.65 11.53 30.90
CA ASP A 54 -31.52 10.63 31.67
C ASP A 54 -30.77 10.10 32.89
N ALA A 55 -31.50 9.61 33.90
CA ALA A 55 -30.92 9.04 35.12
C ALA A 55 -29.96 7.85 34.87
N VAL A 56 -29.88 7.36 33.63
CA VAL A 56 -29.05 6.22 33.20
C VAL A 56 -27.76 6.71 32.50
N GLY A 57 -27.62 8.01 32.22
CA GLY A 57 -26.36 8.61 31.74
C GLY A 57 -25.91 8.08 30.38
N GLY A 58 -26.86 7.87 29.45
CA GLY A 58 -26.60 7.13 28.21
C GLY A 58 -26.61 7.94 26.91
N ARG A 59 -26.82 9.25 26.94
CA ARG A 59 -27.07 10.06 25.73
C ARG A 59 -25.90 10.99 25.40
N PRO A 60 -25.64 11.26 24.11
CA PRO A 60 -24.69 12.29 23.70
C PRO A 60 -25.25 13.67 24.01
N ASP A 61 -24.40 14.65 24.31
CA ASP A 61 -24.84 16.03 24.63
C ASP A 61 -25.69 16.66 23.53
N TYR A 62 -25.36 16.39 22.27
CA TYR A 62 -26.13 16.87 21.13
C TYR A 62 -26.38 15.78 20.10
N THR A 63 -27.57 15.82 19.50
CA THR A 63 -27.88 15.13 18.25
C THR A 63 -28.02 16.16 17.14
N ILE A 64 -27.25 15.98 16.08
CA ILE A 64 -27.25 16.86 14.92
C ILE A 64 -28.13 16.24 13.85
N MET A 65 -29.05 17.03 13.29
CA MET A 65 -30.06 16.61 12.31
C MET A 65 -30.86 15.34 12.71
N PRO A 66 -31.45 15.27 13.92
CA PRO A 66 -32.05 14.05 14.50
C PRO A 66 -33.18 13.41 13.65
N ASN A 67 -33.86 14.19 12.82
CA ASN A 67 -35.00 13.75 12.01
C ASN A 67 -34.63 13.40 10.56
N THR A 68 -33.36 13.07 10.32
CA THR A 68 -32.84 12.77 8.98
C THR A 68 -31.94 11.54 9.01
N ASP A 69 -31.72 10.94 7.85
CA ASP A 69 -30.76 9.84 7.68
C ASP A 69 -29.30 10.30 7.84
N TYR A 70 -29.07 11.62 7.84
CA TYR A 70 -27.77 12.27 8.00
C TYR A 70 -27.41 12.57 9.46
N ARG A 71 -28.20 12.06 10.41
CA ARG A 71 -28.00 12.30 11.84
C ARG A 71 -26.62 11.84 12.32
N TRP A 72 -26.04 12.61 13.23
CA TRP A 72 -24.82 12.26 13.93
C TRP A 72 -24.81 12.83 15.35
N TYR A 73 -23.91 12.32 16.19
CA TYR A 73 -23.92 12.62 17.63
C TYR A 73 -22.66 13.37 18.05
N LEU A 74 -22.81 14.34 18.95
CA LEU A 74 -21.70 15.09 19.53
C LEU A 74 -21.70 14.93 21.04
N GLU A 75 -20.58 14.45 21.57
CA GLU A 75 -20.23 14.42 22.98
C GLU A 75 -19.27 15.57 23.28
N ALA A 76 -19.71 16.48 24.14
CA ALA A 76 -18.93 17.60 24.60
C ALA A 76 -18.23 17.27 25.92
N LYS A 77 -17.12 17.96 26.17
CA LYS A 77 -16.41 17.97 27.43
C LYS A 77 -15.96 19.38 27.76
N ASP A 78 -15.73 19.62 29.04
CA ASP A 78 -15.07 20.84 29.52
C ASP A 78 -13.72 21.08 28.82
N TRP A 79 -13.48 22.33 28.43
CA TRP A 79 -12.24 22.80 27.77
C TRP A 79 -10.95 22.30 28.43
N SER A 80 -10.92 22.24 29.75
CA SER A 80 -9.76 21.83 30.55
C SER A 80 -9.50 20.32 30.53
N ILE A 81 -10.50 19.50 30.18
CA ILE A 81 -10.39 18.04 30.18
C ILE A 81 -9.50 17.59 29.04
N VAL A 82 -8.64 16.60 29.29
CA VAL A 82 -7.89 15.89 28.26
C VAL A 82 -8.74 14.75 27.75
N LEU A 83 -9.03 14.74 26.45
CA LEU A 83 -9.88 13.72 25.83
C LEU A 83 -9.20 12.35 25.84
N LYS A 84 -9.95 11.34 26.29
CA LYS A 84 -9.61 9.91 26.22
C LYS A 84 -10.64 9.20 25.36
N SER A 85 -10.26 8.09 24.73
CA SER A 85 -11.19 7.29 23.92
C SER A 85 -12.40 6.81 24.72
N ASP A 86 -12.24 6.57 26.02
CA ASP A 86 -13.33 6.20 26.93
C ASP A 86 -14.42 7.27 27.02
N ASN A 87 -14.09 8.54 26.79
CA ASN A 87 -15.08 9.62 26.78
C ASN A 87 -16.05 9.50 25.60
N ALA A 88 -15.69 8.80 24.52
CA ALA A 88 -16.58 8.57 23.38
C ALA A 88 -17.50 7.35 23.57
N VAL A 89 -17.25 6.48 24.56
CA VAL A 89 -17.96 5.19 24.72
C VAL A 89 -19.46 5.38 24.91
N GLN A 90 -19.87 6.37 25.70
CA GLN A 90 -21.28 6.69 25.93
C GLN A 90 -22.00 7.02 24.62
N ALA A 91 -21.49 7.99 23.87
CA ALA A 91 -22.07 8.40 22.59
C ALA A 91 -22.00 7.28 21.53
N LEU A 92 -20.94 6.47 21.52
CA LEU A 92 -20.83 5.29 20.65
C LEU A 92 -21.88 4.22 20.97
N ASN A 93 -22.13 3.94 22.25
CA ASN A 93 -23.16 3.00 22.67
C ASN A 93 -24.56 3.50 22.27
N TYR A 94 -24.82 4.78 22.48
CA TYR A 94 -26.07 5.41 22.04
C TYR A 94 -26.24 5.31 20.52
N ALA A 95 -25.19 5.61 19.77
CA ALA A 95 -25.19 5.51 18.32
C ALA A 95 -25.47 4.07 17.84
N ASN A 96 -24.86 3.06 18.48
CA ASN A 96 -25.16 1.65 18.20
C ASN A 96 -26.64 1.30 18.42
N GLN A 97 -27.19 1.70 19.57
CA GLN A 97 -28.58 1.40 19.92
C GLN A 97 -29.60 2.08 19.00
N ASN A 98 -29.28 3.29 18.53
CA ASN A 98 -30.19 4.09 17.71
C ASN A 98 -29.90 3.98 16.20
N GLY A 99 -28.95 3.15 15.78
CA GLY A 99 -28.60 2.99 14.36
C GLY A 99 -27.97 4.24 13.74
N GLY A 100 -27.14 4.96 14.50
CA GLY A 100 -26.33 6.06 13.96
C GLY A 100 -24.86 5.66 13.82
N ARG A 101 -24.22 6.29 12.84
CA ARG A 101 -22.86 5.94 12.42
C ARG A 101 -21.80 6.86 12.99
N TRP A 102 -22.04 8.17 12.93
CA TRP A 102 -21.01 9.15 13.21
C TRP A 102 -21.14 9.68 14.63
N VAL A 103 -20.01 9.66 15.35
CA VAL A 103 -19.87 10.23 16.69
C VAL A 103 -18.69 11.17 16.68
N VAL A 104 -18.87 12.36 17.25
CA VAL A 104 -17.83 13.36 17.43
C VAL A 104 -17.64 13.60 18.91
N LEU A 105 -16.40 13.51 19.40
CA LEU A 105 -16.03 13.87 20.75
C LEU A 105 -15.20 15.16 20.70
N THR A 106 -15.54 16.15 21.51
CA THR A 106 -14.76 17.39 21.58
C THR A 106 -14.79 18.06 22.94
N ASN A 107 -13.71 18.74 23.29
CA ASN A 107 -13.63 19.71 24.38
C ASN A 107 -13.43 21.14 23.84
N GLY A 108 -13.81 21.39 22.58
CA GLY A 108 -13.59 22.65 21.88
C GLY A 108 -12.19 22.80 21.28
N ARG A 109 -11.13 22.43 22.02
CA ARG A 109 -9.73 22.53 21.55
C ARG A 109 -9.25 21.33 20.74
N GLU A 110 -9.87 20.18 20.92
CA GLU A 110 -9.57 18.94 20.21
C GLU A 110 -10.88 18.31 19.75
N TRP A 111 -10.89 17.82 18.52
CA TRP A 111 -12.05 17.25 17.86
C TRP A 111 -11.68 15.89 17.31
N ARG A 112 -12.43 14.87 17.72
CA ARG A 112 -12.21 13.48 17.31
C ARG A 112 -13.45 12.93 16.64
N VAL A 113 -13.29 12.32 15.48
CA VAL A 113 -14.38 11.67 14.74
C VAL A 113 -14.25 10.17 14.83
N TYR A 114 -15.35 9.50 15.15
CA TYR A 114 -15.46 8.05 15.25
C TYR A 114 -16.47 7.52 14.22
N ASP A 115 -16.14 6.40 13.59
CA ASP A 115 -17.08 5.66 12.73
C ASP A 115 -17.55 4.40 13.46
N ASN A 116 -18.81 4.45 13.88
CA ASN A 116 -19.43 3.38 14.62
C ASN A 116 -19.68 2.12 13.77
N SER A 117 -19.56 2.18 12.44
CA SER A 117 -19.62 1.00 11.58
C SER A 117 -18.40 0.07 11.75
N ILE A 118 -17.32 0.55 12.38
CA ILE A 118 -16.14 -0.25 12.68
C ILE A 118 -16.41 -1.11 13.91
N MET A 119 -16.08 -2.40 13.81
CA MET A 119 -16.09 -3.31 14.95
C MET A 119 -14.83 -3.12 15.79
N GLY A 120 -14.97 -3.15 17.12
CA GLY A 120 -13.86 -2.99 18.05
C GLY A 120 -14.19 -2.04 19.20
N VAL A 121 -13.16 -1.73 19.99
CA VAL A 121 -13.26 -0.75 21.09
C VAL A 121 -13.18 0.69 20.56
N ALA A 122 -13.46 1.68 21.41
CA ALA A 122 -13.51 3.09 20.98
C ALA A 122 -12.25 3.57 20.23
N VAL A 123 -11.06 3.12 20.64
CA VAL A 123 -9.79 3.47 19.97
C VAL A 123 -9.70 2.93 18.54
N ASP A 124 -10.32 1.78 18.24
CA ASP A 124 -10.33 1.20 16.89
C ASP A 124 -11.25 1.98 15.96
N LYS A 125 -12.30 2.60 16.53
CA LYS A 125 -13.31 3.36 15.81
C LYS A 125 -12.89 4.80 15.50
N GLU A 126 -11.81 5.30 16.12
CA GLU A 126 -11.29 6.66 15.92
C GLU A 126 -10.68 6.81 14.51
N ILE A 127 -11.18 7.79 13.76
CA ILE A 127 -10.84 8.03 12.36
C ILE A 127 -9.84 9.15 12.20
N TYR A 128 -10.11 10.27 12.84
CA TYR A 128 -9.33 11.49 12.69
C TYR A 128 -9.44 12.34 13.95
N THR A 129 -8.35 13.02 14.25
CA THR A 129 -8.25 13.97 15.37
C THR A 129 -7.63 15.25 14.84
N ALA A 130 -8.28 16.38 15.08
CA ALA A 130 -7.75 17.71 14.78
C ALA A 130 -7.80 18.59 16.02
N LYS A 131 -6.92 19.59 16.08
CA LYS A 131 -6.81 20.50 17.22
C LYS A 131 -6.94 21.94 16.77
N ILE A 132 -7.44 22.78 17.67
CA ILE A 132 -7.69 24.21 17.40
C ILE A 132 -6.40 24.99 17.16
N ASP A 133 -5.25 24.52 17.65
CA ASP A 133 -3.94 25.13 17.38
C ASP A 133 -3.53 24.99 15.90
N ASN A 134 -4.01 23.94 15.22
CA ASN A 134 -3.86 23.73 13.79
C ASN A 134 -5.15 24.07 13.02
N THR A 135 -5.34 25.37 12.74
CA THR A 135 -6.53 25.90 12.05
C THR A 135 -6.86 25.14 10.77
N ASP A 136 -5.86 24.80 9.93
CA ASP A 136 -6.12 24.19 8.62
C ASP A 136 -6.66 22.77 8.77
N GLU A 137 -6.04 21.95 9.63
CA GLU A 137 -6.53 20.58 9.89
C GLU A 137 -7.91 20.57 10.56
N LEU A 138 -8.16 21.48 11.50
CA LEU A 138 -9.48 21.58 12.13
C LEU A 138 -10.53 22.09 11.14
N ALA A 139 -10.20 23.05 10.30
CA ALA A 139 -11.10 23.54 9.25
C ALA A 139 -11.41 22.45 8.22
N GLU A 140 -10.44 21.63 7.83
CA GLU A 140 -10.66 20.46 6.96
C GLU A 140 -11.62 19.46 7.62
N LEU A 141 -11.38 19.09 8.89
CA LEU A 141 -12.25 18.20 9.64
C LEU A 141 -13.69 18.74 9.74
N LEU A 142 -13.84 20.00 10.16
CA LEU A 142 -15.14 20.64 10.30
C LEU A 142 -15.85 20.82 8.95
N THR A 143 -15.09 21.06 7.87
CA THR A 143 -15.65 21.06 6.50
C THR A 143 -16.23 19.68 6.15
N SER A 144 -15.57 18.59 6.53
CA SER A 144 -16.12 17.24 6.34
C SER A 144 -17.40 16.99 7.13
N LEU A 145 -17.53 17.63 8.30
CA LEU A 145 -18.72 17.62 9.16
C LEU A 145 -19.77 18.65 8.75
N SER A 146 -19.51 19.49 7.75
CA SER A 146 -20.49 20.49 7.30
C SER A 146 -21.78 19.84 6.81
N LYS A 147 -22.90 20.54 6.97
CA LYS A 147 -24.22 20.05 6.58
C LYS A 147 -24.23 19.57 5.13
N GLU A 148 -23.69 20.38 4.22
CA GLU A 148 -23.57 20.04 2.80
C GLU A 148 -22.70 18.80 2.57
N SER A 149 -21.55 18.70 3.24
CA SER A 149 -20.66 17.54 3.13
C SER A 149 -21.34 16.26 3.61
N VAL A 150 -21.96 16.27 4.79
CA VAL A 150 -22.63 15.08 5.35
C VAL A 150 -23.79 14.64 4.44
N MET A 151 -24.60 15.58 3.93
CA MET A 151 -25.72 15.26 3.04
C MET A 151 -25.29 14.62 1.71
N ASN A 152 -24.08 14.93 1.25
CA ASN A 152 -23.53 14.47 -0.02
C ASN A 152 -22.51 13.32 0.12
N GLY A 153 -22.36 12.73 1.30
CA GLY A 153 -21.42 11.61 1.54
C GLY A 153 -19.95 12.04 1.68
N GLY A 154 -19.69 13.32 1.93
CA GLY A 154 -18.35 13.88 2.08
C GLY A 154 -17.65 13.42 3.37
N LEU A 155 -18.39 13.22 4.46
CA LEU A 155 -17.84 12.68 5.71
C LEU A 155 -17.36 11.24 5.54
N GLU A 156 -18.10 10.42 4.79
CA GLU A 156 -17.73 9.07 4.39
C GLU A 156 -16.44 9.06 3.59
N ALA A 157 -16.35 9.94 2.59
CA ALA A 157 -15.16 10.06 1.74
C ALA A 157 -13.95 10.52 2.56
N PHE A 158 -14.12 11.52 3.42
CA PHE A 158 -13.09 11.99 4.35
C PHE A 158 -12.61 10.86 5.26
N ALA A 159 -13.52 10.14 5.91
CA ALA A 159 -13.19 9.05 6.81
C ALA A 159 -12.46 7.90 6.10
N ARG A 160 -12.88 7.56 4.88
CA ARG A 160 -12.19 6.57 4.04
C ARG A 160 -10.77 7.02 3.73
N ASN A 161 -10.58 8.27 3.32
CA ASN A 161 -9.26 8.83 3.00
C ASN A 161 -8.35 8.88 4.24
N ALA A 162 -8.88 9.28 5.40
CA ALA A 162 -8.16 9.28 6.66
C ALA A 162 -7.68 7.87 7.05
N ARG A 163 -8.52 6.84 6.87
CA ARG A 163 -8.10 5.44 7.08
C ARG A 163 -7.02 5.00 6.12
N ILE A 164 -7.19 5.29 4.83
CA ILE A 164 -6.18 4.97 3.81
C ILE A 164 -4.85 5.61 4.21
N LYS A 165 -4.86 6.90 4.56
CA LYS A 165 -3.67 7.63 5.02
C LYS A 165 -3.04 6.96 6.24
N LYS A 166 -3.82 6.63 7.28
CA LYS A 166 -3.32 5.95 8.49
C LYS A 166 -2.70 4.58 8.19
N VAL A 167 -3.33 3.79 7.34
CA VAL A 167 -2.80 2.48 6.92
C VAL A 167 -1.54 2.66 6.10
N LEU A 168 -1.55 3.56 5.11
CA LEU A 168 -0.36 3.85 4.29
C LEU A 168 0.79 4.38 5.12
N ASP A 169 0.57 5.29 6.07
CA ASP A 169 1.61 5.81 6.95
C ASP A 169 2.31 4.71 7.74
N LYS A 170 1.57 3.68 8.15
CA LYS A 170 2.13 2.50 8.81
C LYS A 170 2.87 1.60 7.82
N GLU A 171 2.20 1.19 6.75
CA GLU A 171 2.72 0.23 5.78
C GLU A 171 3.94 0.78 5.03
N LEU A 172 3.93 2.06 4.66
CA LEU A 172 5.01 2.72 3.95
C LEU A 172 6.27 2.94 4.81
N LYS A 173 6.16 2.84 6.13
CA LYS A 173 7.30 2.93 7.06
C LYS A 173 7.79 1.57 7.54
N ASP A 174 7.15 0.47 7.14
CA ASP A 174 7.56 -0.89 7.49
C ASP A 174 8.28 -1.57 6.32
N GLU A 175 9.57 -1.83 6.47
CA GLU A 175 10.38 -2.54 5.46
C GLU A 175 9.90 -3.98 5.19
N LYS A 176 9.15 -4.57 6.13
CA LYS A 176 8.60 -5.92 6.00
C LYS A 176 7.25 -5.91 5.29
N SER A 177 6.61 -4.75 5.12
CA SER A 177 5.31 -4.62 4.45
C SER A 177 5.36 -5.12 3.00
N ALA A 178 4.29 -5.79 2.59
CA ALA A 178 4.08 -6.19 1.20
C ALA A 178 3.95 -5.00 0.25
N VAL A 179 3.42 -3.86 0.74
CA VAL A 179 3.31 -2.61 -0.03
C VAL A 179 4.70 -2.08 -0.36
N ILE A 180 5.58 -1.97 0.65
CA ILE A 180 6.94 -1.49 0.45
C ILE A 180 7.78 -2.43 -0.42
N LYS A 181 7.63 -3.75 -0.25
CA LYS A 181 8.27 -4.74 -1.14
C LYS A 181 7.84 -4.55 -2.59
N SER A 182 6.54 -4.30 -2.82
CA SER A 182 6.01 -4.04 -4.15
C SER A 182 6.58 -2.74 -4.76
N ILE A 183 6.63 -1.66 -3.98
CA ILE A 183 7.24 -0.38 -4.41
C ILE A 183 8.71 -0.57 -4.76
N ALA A 184 9.50 -1.20 -3.88
CA ALA A 184 10.92 -1.46 -4.14
C ALA A 184 11.13 -2.29 -5.42
N ASN A 185 10.30 -3.31 -5.64
CA ASN A 185 10.37 -4.13 -6.85
C ASN A 185 10.01 -3.36 -8.12
N ALA A 186 9.11 -2.38 -8.05
CA ALA A 186 8.82 -1.49 -9.16
C ALA A 186 9.98 -0.52 -9.42
N LEU A 187 10.55 0.08 -8.37
CA LEU A 187 11.67 1.03 -8.48
C LEU A 187 12.95 0.38 -9.04
N LYS A 188 13.24 -0.88 -8.71
CA LYS A 188 14.38 -1.61 -9.30
C LYS A 188 14.36 -1.71 -10.82
N LYS A 189 13.19 -1.55 -11.43
CA LYS A 189 13.00 -1.60 -12.89
C LYS A 189 13.16 -0.23 -13.55
N MET A 190 13.34 0.84 -12.77
CA MET A 190 13.52 2.20 -13.26
C MET A 190 15.00 2.54 -13.35
N ASP A 191 15.37 3.32 -14.38
CA ASP A 191 16.73 3.79 -14.57
C ASP A 191 17.24 4.57 -13.36
N GLY A 192 18.48 4.30 -12.96
CA GLY A 192 19.12 4.94 -11.80
C GLY A 192 18.76 4.34 -10.43
N LEU A 193 17.89 3.33 -10.35
CA LEU A 193 17.48 2.67 -9.10
C LEU A 193 17.66 1.13 -9.04
N PRO A 194 18.61 0.47 -9.75
CA PRO A 194 18.67 -1.00 -9.83
C PRO A 194 19.03 -1.74 -8.51
N GLY A 195 19.32 -1.01 -7.43
CA GLY A 195 19.68 -1.58 -6.12
C GLY A 195 18.70 -1.32 -4.98
N VAL A 196 17.60 -0.61 -5.21
CA VAL A 196 16.70 -0.14 -4.14
C VAL A 196 16.13 -1.31 -3.33
N LYS A 197 16.39 -1.33 -2.02
CA LYS A 197 15.85 -2.33 -1.08
C LYS A 197 14.55 -1.81 -0.45
N PRO A 198 13.67 -2.71 0.03
CA PRO A 198 12.52 -2.35 0.87
C PRO A 198 12.88 -1.39 2.02
N ALA A 199 14.03 -1.60 2.67
CA ALA A 199 14.54 -0.73 3.72
C ALA A 199 14.81 0.71 3.24
N ASP A 200 15.33 0.88 2.03
CA ASP A 200 15.63 2.19 1.44
C ASP A 200 14.34 2.99 1.22
N VAL A 201 13.31 2.34 0.68
CA VAL A 201 11.98 2.93 0.45
C VAL A 201 11.30 3.26 1.77
N ALA A 202 11.33 2.35 2.75
CA ALA A 202 10.76 2.59 4.06
C ALA A 202 11.45 3.78 4.77
N ASN A 203 12.77 3.88 4.64
CA ASN A 203 13.54 5.00 5.20
C ASN A 203 13.22 6.33 4.50
N TYR A 204 12.98 6.32 3.18
CA TYR A 204 12.50 7.49 2.45
C TYR A 204 11.17 8.00 3.04
N PHE A 205 10.17 7.13 3.23
CA PHE A 205 8.88 7.53 3.82
C PHE A 205 8.95 7.86 5.33
N LYS A 206 9.98 7.42 6.04
CA LYS A 206 10.26 7.88 7.42
C LYS A 206 10.82 9.31 7.46
N GLY A 207 11.17 9.90 6.32
CA GLY A 207 11.89 11.17 6.27
C GLY A 207 13.32 11.05 6.80
N ALA A 208 13.84 9.82 6.96
CA ALA A 208 15.23 9.63 7.28
C ALA A 208 16.05 10.12 6.08
N LYS A 209 17.06 10.97 6.33
CA LYS A 209 18.07 11.22 5.31
C LYS A 209 18.60 9.86 4.92
N MET A 210 18.38 9.46 3.66
CA MET A 210 18.99 8.25 3.15
C MET A 210 20.48 8.37 3.45
N PRO A 211 21.10 7.35 4.06
CA PRO A 211 22.54 7.37 4.23
C PRO A 211 23.13 7.70 2.86
N PRO A 212 24.15 8.58 2.79
CA PRO A 212 24.79 8.88 1.52
C PRO A 212 25.07 7.55 0.83
N VAL A 213 24.57 7.39 -0.40
CA VAL A 213 25.01 6.32 -1.27
C VAL A 213 26.48 6.61 -1.47
N ILE A 214 27.33 6.02 -0.62
CA ILE A 214 28.74 5.90 -0.93
C ILE A 214 28.71 5.08 -2.21
N VAL A 215 28.99 5.74 -3.32
CA VAL A 215 29.49 5.07 -4.51
C VAL A 215 30.81 4.47 -4.03
N VAL A 216 30.75 3.28 -3.46
CA VAL A 216 31.94 2.55 -3.05
C VAL A 216 32.55 2.13 -4.37
N GLU A 217 33.48 2.93 -4.87
CA GLU A 217 34.61 2.38 -5.61
C GLU A 217 35.09 1.20 -4.79
N SER A 218 34.92 0.00 -5.35
CA SER A 218 35.10 -1.27 -4.68
C SER A 218 36.51 -1.38 -4.11
N HIS A 219 36.69 -0.97 -2.86
CA HIS A 219 37.86 -1.31 -2.07
C HIS A 219 37.61 -2.66 -1.41
N THR A 220 38.17 -3.66 -2.08
CA THR A 220 38.63 -4.96 -1.61
C THR A 220 38.46 -5.21 -0.11
N VAL A 221 37.37 -5.89 0.25
CA VAL A 221 37.34 -6.75 1.44
C VAL A 221 37.65 -8.16 0.97
N VAL A 222 38.80 -8.64 1.42
CA VAL A 222 39.31 -9.99 1.20
C VAL A 222 38.27 -11.00 1.70
N SER A 223 37.61 -11.66 0.74
CA SER A 223 36.93 -12.93 0.95
C SER A 223 37.32 -13.85 -0.20
N LYS A 224 37.45 -15.14 0.10
CA LYS A 224 37.97 -16.21 -0.79
C LYS A 224 37.38 -16.13 -2.21
N PRO A 225 38.15 -16.53 -3.24
CA PRO A 225 37.69 -16.50 -4.62
C PRO A 225 36.64 -17.59 -4.85
N GLU A 226 35.38 -17.28 -4.60
CA GLU A 226 34.28 -17.97 -5.27
C GLU A 226 34.03 -17.23 -6.58
N ASP A 227 34.16 -17.97 -7.67
CA ASP A 227 34.21 -17.50 -9.06
C ASP A 227 32.99 -16.63 -9.40
N ASP A 228 33.18 -15.30 -9.39
CA ASP A 228 32.15 -14.29 -9.67
C ASP A 228 31.87 -14.13 -11.18
N THR A 229 32.35 -15.07 -11.98
CA THR A 229 32.26 -15.05 -13.44
C THR A 229 30.90 -15.59 -13.89
N PRO A 230 30.08 -14.82 -14.63
CA PRO A 230 28.82 -15.32 -15.17
C PRO A 230 29.05 -16.53 -16.09
N HIS A 231 28.34 -17.62 -15.83
CA HIS A 231 28.41 -18.83 -16.64
C HIS A 231 27.51 -18.74 -17.86
N SER A 232 27.98 -19.16 -19.02
CA SER A 232 27.16 -19.31 -20.21
C SER A 232 26.08 -20.38 -20.04
N LEU A 233 25.03 -20.35 -20.87
CA LEU A 233 24.04 -21.42 -20.89
C LEU A 233 24.67 -22.79 -21.20
N THR A 234 25.70 -22.82 -22.05
CA THR A 234 26.46 -24.04 -22.36
C THR A 234 27.15 -24.61 -21.11
N GLU A 235 27.77 -23.76 -20.28
CA GLU A 235 28.41 -24.16 -19.03
C GLU A 235 27.36 -24.63 -18.01
N LEU A 236 26.30 -23.85 -17.80
CA LEU A 236 25.23 -24.16 -16.86
C LEU A 236 24.49 -25.45 -17.20
N ASN A 237 24.37 -25.78 -18.48
CA ASN A 237 23.78 -27.03 -18.94
C ASN A 237 24.59 -28.28 -18.54
N ASN A 238 25.87 -28.11 -18.21
CA ASN A 238 26.77 -29.16 -17.74
C ASN A 238 27.00 -29.13 -16.23
N MET A 239 26.36 -28.21 -15.50
CA MET A 239 26.46 -28.05 -14.05
C MET A 239 25.21 -28.60 -13.34
N SER A 240 25.34 -28.95 -12.06
CA SER A 240 24.17 -29.17 -11.20
C SER A 240 23.68 -27.83 -10.67
N LEU A 241 22.43 -27.48 -10.97
CA LEU A 241 21.82 -26.22 -10.53
C LEU A 241 20.95 -26.40 -9.27
N SER A 242 21.08 -27.54 -8.60
CA SER A 242 20.43 -27.77 -7.32
C SER A 242 20.93 -26.76 -6.29
N TYR A 243 20.00 -26.18 -5.53
CA TYR A 243 20.31 -25.16 -4.53
C TYR A 243 21.09 -23.96 -5.10
N SER A 244 20.81 -23.58 -6.33
CA SER A 244 21.37 -22.37 -6.94
C SER A 244 20.27 -21.37 -7.27
N LYS A 245 20.64 -20.09 -7.35
CA LYS A 245 19.73 -19.00 -7.71
C LYS A 245 20.37 -18.11 -8.78
N PRO A 246 19.68 -17.85 -9.90
CA PRO A 246 20.17 -16.88 -10.87
C PRO A 246 19.97 -15.47 -10.30
N GLU A 247 20.93 -14.59 -10.54
CA GLU A 247 20.88 -13.19 -10.13
C GLU A 247 20.73 -12.27 -11.33
N ILE A 248 21.52 -12.50 -12.38
CA ILE A 248 21.56 -11.65 -13.58
C ILE A 248 21.72 -12.53 -14.81
N VAL A 249 20.88 -12.31 -15.82
CA VAL A 249 21.06 -12.81 -17.19
C VAL A 249 21.70 -11.71 -18.02
N TYR A 250 22.73 -12.03 -18.78
CA TYR A 250 23.34 -11.18 -19.78
C TYR A 250 23.00 -11.75 -21.16
N PHE A 251 22.40 -10.93 -22.01
CA PHE A 251 22.03 -11.29 -23.36
C PHE A 251 23.20 -11.11 -24.35
N PRO A 252 23.11 -11.63 -25.58
CA PRO A 252 24.14 -11.46 -26.63
C PRO A 252 24.53 -10.00 -26.92
N ASP A 253 23.60 -9.05 -26.75
CA ASP A 253 23.86 -7.60 -26.89
C ASP A 253 24.50 -6.97 -25.63
N ARG A 254 24.85 -7.79 -24.64
CA ARG A 254 25.40 -7.43 -23.33
C ARG A 254 24.44 -6.69 -22.40
N SER A 255 23.17 -6.56 -22.75
CA SER A 255 22.18 -5.98 -21.84
C SER A 255 21.90 -6.93 -20.66
N PRO A 256 21.83 -6.42 -19.41
CA PRO A 256 21.54 -7.24 -18.25
C PRO A 256 20.03 -7.31 -17.95
N ALA A 257 19.56 -8.46 -17.50
CA ALA A 257 18.25 -8.65 -16.88
C ALA A 257 18.40 -9.29 -15.49
N TYR A 258 17.99 -8.57 -14.46
CA TYR A 258 17.99 -9.08 -13.09
C TYR A 258 16.87 -10.09 -12.89
N THR A 259 17.17 -11.17 -12.18
CA THR A 259 16.25 -12.28 -11.99
C THR A 259 16.13 -12.67 -10.52
N SER A 260 14.94 -13.15 -10.16
CA SER A 260 14.61 -13.55 -8.79
C SER A 260 14.45 -15.06 -8.60
N SER A 261 14.38 -15.81 -9.70
CA SER A 261 14.24 -17.26 -9.73
C SER A 261 14.64 -17.82 -11.10
N TRP A 262 14.87 -19.13 -11.18
CA TRP A 262 15.08 -19.80 -12.47
C TRP A 262 13.90 -19.65 -13.44
N LYS A 263 12.67 -19.56 -12.94
CA LYS A 263 11.48 -19.33 -13.78
C LYS A 263 11.53 -17.97 -14.46
N ASP A 264 11.87 -16.94 -13.69
CA ASP A 264 12.01 -15.56 -14.15
C ASP A 264 13.15 -15.45 -15.20
N ALA A 265 14.32 -16.01 -14.89
CA ALA A 265 15.45 -16.04 -15.83
C ALA A 265 15.09 -16.66 -17.19
N VAL A 266 14.33 -17.75 -17.18
CA VAL A 266 13.89 -18.45 -18.40
C VAL A 266 12.92 -17.60 -19.21
N VAL A 267 11.95 -16.98 -18.56
CA VAL A 267 10.99 -16.08 -19.24
C VAL A 267 11.73 -14.93 -19.91
N ARG A 268 12.71 -14.32 -19.24
CA ARG A 268 13.54 -13.23 -19.79
C ARG A 268 14.35 -13.66 -21.01
N ILE A 269 14.94 -14.85 -20.97
CA ILE A 269 15.72 -15.38 -22.09
C ILE A 269 14.79 -15.67 -23.28
N ILE A 270 13.62 -16.24 -23.07
CA ILE A 270 12.66 -16.51 -24.13
C ILE A 270 12.11 -15.21 -24.72
N GLU A 271 11.77 -14.23 -23.89
CA GLU A 271 11.36 -12.89 -24.30
C GLU A 271 12.41 -12.25 -25.21
N TYR A 272 13.69 -12.29 -24.82
CA TYR A 272 14.78 -11.81 -25.65
C TYR A 272 14.87 -12.58 -26.99
N ILE A 273 14.90 -13.91 -26.95
CA ILE A 273 15.03 -14.76 -28.15
C ILE A 273 13.92 -14.42 -29.15
N LEU A 274 12.67 -14.37 -28.69
CA LEU A 274 11.51 -14.12 -29.54
C LEU A 274 11.45 -12.64 -30.00
N SER A 275 12.17 -11.72 -29.36
CA SER A 275 12.28 -10.33 -29.82
C SER A 275 13.26 -10.15 -30.98
N VAL A 276 14.23 -11.07 -31.12
CA VAL A 276 15.29 -11.00 -32.15
C VAL A 276 15.20 -12.13 -33.20
N LYS A 277 14.28 -13.09 -33.03
CA LYS A 277 14.02 -14.21 -33.93
C LYS A 277 12.52 -14.45 -34.10
N ASP A 278 12.15 -15.05 -35.21
CA ASP A 278 10.78 -15.51 -35.44
C ASP A 278 10.36 -16.59 -34.43
N ILE A 279 9.06 -16.64 -34.10
CA ILE A 279 8.52 -17.65 -33.18
C ILE A 279 8.79 -19.07 -33.76
N PRO A 280 9.38 -20.00 -32.99
CA PRO A 280 9.60 -21.36 -33.47
C PRO A 280 8.26 -22.08 -33.72
N PRO A 281 8.24 -23.18 -34.49
CA PRO A 281 7.04 -24.00 -34.61
C PRO A 281 6.52 -24.45 -33.23
N LEU A 282 5.28 -24.08 -32.91
CA LEU A 282 4.61 -24.43 -31.66
C LEU A 282 3.57 -25.54 -31.89
N PRO A 283 3.35 -26.44 -30.90
CA PRO A 283 4.01 -26.51 -29.59
C PRO A 283 5.47 -26.95 -29.68
N TYR A 284 6.37 -26.24 -29.00
CA TYR A 284 7.80 -26.51 -29.05
C TYR A 284 8.25 -27.33 -27.83
N SER A 285 9.02 -28.39 -28.08
CA SER A 285 9.68 -29.22 -27.07
C SER A 285 11.14 -29.42 -27.47
N GLY A 286 12.07 -28.73 -26.79
CA GLY A 286 13.50 -28.88 -27.07
C GLY A 286 14.07 -30.24 -26.66
N ILE A 287 13.42 -30.96 -25.75
CA ILE A 287 13.84 -32.28 -25.29
C ILE A 287 12.65 -33.23 -25.36
N LYS A 288 12.91 -34.50 -25.70
CA LYS A 288 11.91 -35.57 -25.60
C LYS A 288 11.43 -35.70 -24.15
N GLY A 289 10.15 -35.45 -23.91
CA GLY A 289 9.59 -35.36 -22.56
C GLY A 289 8.13 -35.81 -22.47
N GLY A 290 7.69 -36.69 -23.36
CA GLY A 290 6.30 -37.14 -23.42
C GLY A 290 5.36 -36.05 -23.94
N PHE A 291 4.25 -35.81 -23.23
CA PHE A 291 3.21 -34.87 -23.64
C PHE A 291 3.50 -33.40 -23.30
N ARG A 292 4.49 -33.10 -22.44
CA ARG A 292 4.75 -31.71 -22.01
C ARG A 292 5.56 -30.93 -23.04
N CYS A 293 4.97 -29.88 -23.60
CA CYS A 293 5.69 -28.86 -24.38
C CYS A 293 6.33 -27.79 -23.47
N PHE A 294 7.37 -27.13 -23.99
CA PHE A 294 8.04 -26.01 -23.34
C PHE A 294 7.42 -24.66 -23.69
N LEU A 295 7.05 -24.48 -24.97
CA LEU A 295 6.34 -23.31 -25.48
C LEU A 295 5.06 -23.72 -26.21
N ASN A 296 3.99 -22.93 -26.09
CA ASN A 296 2.75 -23.14 -26.84
C ASN A 296 1.95 -21.83 -27.02
N PHE A 297 1.04 -21.76 -27.99
CA PHE A 297 0.10 -20.64 -28.17
C PHE A 297 -1.09 -20.68 -27.21
N GLU A 298 -1.30 -21.83 -26.57
CA GLU A 298 -2.29 -22.02 -25.53
C GLU A 298 -1.63 -22.64 -24.30
N PRO A 299 -2.11 -22.38 -23.07
CA PRO A 299 -1.52 -22.92 -21.84
C PRO A 299 -1.89 -24.40 -21.63
N VAL A 300 -1.71 -25.24 -22.66
CA VAL A 300 -2.00 -26.67 -22.69
C VAL A 300 -0.80 -27.48 -23.19
N TYR A 301 -0.71 -28.72 -22.77
CA TYR A 301 0.25 -29.73 -23.23
C TYR A 301 -0.28 -30.47 -24.47
N LEU A 302 0.56 -31.33 -25.08
CA LEU A 302 0.23 -32.05 -26.31
C LEU A 302 -0.94 -33.03 -26.18
N ASN A 303 -1.27 -33.46 -24.95
CA ASN A 303 -2.41 -34.31 -24.66
C ASN A 303 -3.70 -33.53 -24.33
N GLY A 304 -3.67 -32.19 -24.39
CA GLY A 304 -4.79 -31.31 -24.07
C GLY A 304 -4.88 -30.90 -22.60
N ASP A 305 -4.07 -31.48 -21.70
CA ASP A 305 -4.05 -31.07 -20.30
C ASP A 305 -3.51 -29.65 -20.14
N ARG A 306 -4.04 -28.89 -19.17
CA ARG A 306 -3.48 -27.57 -18.85
C ARG A 306 -2.06 -27.67 -18.30
N MET A 307 -1.24 -26.65 -18.59
CA MET A 307 0.09 -26.51 -17.97
C MET A 307 -0.04 -26.47 -16.45
N ILE A 308 0.85 -27.18 -15.75
CA ILE A 308 0.77 -27.34 -14.29
C ILE A 308 1.34 -26.11 -13.58
N GLY A 309 0.59 -25.56 -12.62
CA GLY A 309 1.01 -24.41 -11.82
C GLY A 309 1.01 -23.11 -12.61
N ASN A 310 1.81 -22.13 -12.18
CA ASN A 310 1.98 -20.89 -12.94
C ASN A 310 2.84 -21.16 -14.17
N TYR A 311 2.35 -20.81 -15.36
CA TYR A 311 3.11 -20.75 -16.60
C TYR A 311 3.60 -19.31 -16.85
N GLY A 312 4.63 -19.14 -17.66
CA GLY A 312 5.10 -17.83 -18.10
C GLY A 312 4.29 -17.36 -19.31
N GLU A 313 4.14 -16.04 -19.48
CA GLU A 313 3.52 -15.44 -20.64
C GLU A 313 4.48 -14.41 -21.25
N VAL A 314 4.69 -14.48 -22.56
CA VAL A 314 5.39 -13.47 -23.34
C VAL A 314 4.48 -13.06 -24.49
N GLU A 315 4.31 -11.75 -24.70
CA GLU A 315 3.53 -11.22 -25.82
C GLU A 315 4.44 -10.57 -26.86
N ILE A 316 4.43 -11.11 -28.08
CA ILE A 316 5.22 -10.58 -29.20
C ILE A 316 4.32 -10.41 -30.41
N LEU A 317 4.33 -9.20 -30.97
CA LEU A 317 3.52 -8.82 -32.15
C LEU A 317 2.02 -9.15 -31.96
N GLY A 318 1.49 -8.94 -30.75
CA GLY A 318 0.10 -9.22 -30.38
C GLY A 318 -0.25 -10.70 -30.25
N ARG A 319 0.74 -11.60 -30.28
CA ARG A 319 0.56 -13.04 -30.04
C ARG A 319 1.15 -13.44 -28.71
N LYS A 320 0.37 -14.15 -27.90
CA LYS A 320 0.83 -14.71 -26.63
C LYS A 320 1.53 -16.06 -26.85
N VAL A 321 2.69 -16.22 -26.24
CA VAL A 321 3.41 -17.48 -26.13
C VAL A 321 3.50 -17.86 -24.65
N TYR A 322 3.02 -19.06 -24.34
CA TYR A 322 2.97 -19.61 -23.00
C TYR A 322 4.17 -20.52 -22.75
N ILE A 323 4.79 -20.39 -21.56
CA ILE A 323 6.03 -21.08 -21.17
C ILE A 323 5.74 -22.02 -20.00
N ASP A 324 6.08 -23.30 -20.12
CA ASP A 324 5.96 -24.24 -19.00
C ASP A 324 7.04 -24.00 -17.94
N THR A 325 6.71 -23.23 -16.89
CA THR A 325 7.67 -22.89 -15.81
C THR A 325 7.67 -23.87 -14.64
N ASN A 326 6.94 -24.98 -14.73
CA ASN A 326 6.95 -26.02 -13.69
C ASN A 326 8.00 -27.10 -13.99
N ARG A 327 9.25 -26.67 -14.05
CA ARG A 327 10.43 -27.48 -14.42
C ARG A 327 11.59 -27.17 -13.47
N SER A 328 12.55 -28.10 -13.37
CA SER A 328 13.78 -27.86 -12.61
C SER A 328 14.72 -26.91 -13.36
N ALA A 329 15.65 -26.28 -12.64
CA ALA A 329 16.70 -25.44 -13.21
C ALA A 329 17.51 -26.18 -14.29
N ASP A 330 17.87 -27.44 -14.05
CA ASP A 330 18.60 -28.27 -15.00
C ASP A 330 17.77 -28.55 -16.27
N ASN A 331 16.45 -28.74 -16.13
CA ASN A 331 15.58 -28.93 -17.29
C ASN A 331 15.45 -27.64 -18.11
N PHE A 332 15.39 -26.48 -17.44
CA PHE A 332 15.38 -25.19 -18.12
C PHE A 332 16.62 -24.96 -18.98
N MET A 333 17.82 -25.21 -18.46
CA MET A 333 19.05 -25.01 -19.24
C MET A 333 19.08 -25.89 -20.49
N LYS A 334 18.69 -27.16 -20.36
CA LYS A 334 18.63 -28.08 -21.50
C LYS A 334 17.64 -27.60 -22.57
N GLN A 335 16.48 -27.09 -22.17
CA GLN A 335 15.47 -26.55 -23.09
C GLN A 335 15.95 -25.28 -23.78
N LEU A 336 16.57 -24.35 -23.02
CA LEU A 336 17.10 -23.10 -23.55
C LEU A 336 18.26 -23.32 -24.52
N VAL A 337 19.22 -24.20 -24.18
CA VAL A 337 20.34 -24.54 -25.07
C VAL A 337 19.82 -25.11 -26.39
N LYS A 338 18.84 -26.02 -26.35
CA LYS A 338 18.23 -26.53 -27.58
C LYS A 338 17.51 -25.44 -28.36
N LEU A 339 16.70 -24.61 -27.67
CA LEU A 339 15.96 -23.52 -28.31
C LEU A 339 16.89 -22.54 -29.02
N CYS A 340 17.95 -22.07 -28.35
CA CYS A 340 18.96 -21.22 -28.97
C CYS A 340 19.54 -21.89 -30.22
N THR A 341 19.95 -23.16 -30.12
CA THR A 341 20.53 -23.92 -31.24
C THR A 341 19.56 -24.02 -32.43
N ASP A 342 18.30 -24.40 -32.18
CA ASP A 342 17.27 -24.54 -33.22
C ASP A 342 16.90 -23.21 -33.88
N MET A 343 17.08 -22.11 -33.16
CA MET A 343 16.80 -20.75 -33.63
C MET A 343 18.05 -20.04 -34.20
N GLY A 344 19.17 -20.76 -34.34
CA GLY A 344 20.42 -20.23 -34.88
C GLY A 344 21.08 -19.16 -34.00
N LEU A 345 20.91 -19.25 -32.69
CA LEU A 345 21.60 -18.46 -31.67
C LEU A 345 22.67 -19.31 -30.99
N GLN A 346 23.81 -18.71 -30.62
CA GLN A 346 24.84 -19.40 -29.85
C GLN A 346 24.47 -19.38 -28.36
N PRO A 347 24.25 -20.54 -27.70
CA PRO A 347 23.91 -20.57 -26.27
C PRO A 347 25.02 -19.98 -25.38
N SER A 348 26.27 -19.95 -25.87
CA SER A 348 27.42 -19.34 -25.18
C SER A 348 27.30 -17.83 -25.00
N ASP A 349 26.51 -17.16 -25.84
CA ASP A 349 26.37 -15.71 -25.83
C ASP A 349 25.44 -15.22 -24.71
N PHE A 350 24.62 -16.12 -24.19
CA PHE A 350 23.80 -15.88 -23.00
C PHE A 350 24.57 -16.30 -21.76
N ARG A 351 24.71 -15.40 -20.79
CA ARG A 351 25.41 -15.69 -19.52
C ARG A 351 24.51 -15.45 -18.33
N ILE A 352 24.64 -16.25 -17.28
CA ILE A 352 23.89 -16.10 -16.04
C ILE A 352 24.86 -16.07 -14.87
N LYS A 353 24.81 -15.00 -14.09
CA LYS A 353 25.44 -14.98 -12.76
C LYS A 353 24.56 -15.78 -11.81
N VAL A 354 25.14 -16.82 -11.22
CA VAL A 354 24.44 -17.75 -10.33
C VAL A 354 25.12 -17.72 -8.97
N ARG A 355 24.33 -17.76 -7.90
CA ARG A 355 24.84 -17.92 -6.54
C ARG A 355 24.34 -19.20 -5.88
N PRO A 356 25.07 -19.76 -4.90
CA PRO A 356 24.53 -20.76 -4.00
C PRO A 356 23.30 -20.20 -3.25
N ALA A 357 22.25 -21.00 -3.13
CA ALA A 357 21.13 -20.70 -2.26
C ALA A 357 21.55 -20.97 -0.81
N GLU A 358 21.39 -19.97 0.07
CA GLU A 358 21.65 -20.12 1.51
C GLU A 358 20.85 -21.32 2.04
N LYS A 359 21.55 -22.28 2.65
CA LYS A 359 20.89 -23.30 3.46
C LYS A 359 20.24 -22.58 4.64
N ASN A 360 18.92 -22.55 4.68
CA ASN A 360 18.23 -22.31 5.94
C ASN A 360 18.51 -23.53 6.82
N GLU A 361 19.54 -23.46 7.67
CA GLU A 361 19.63 -24.33 8.83
C GLU A 361 18.38 -24.06 9.67
N LYS A 362 17.55 -25.10 9.78
CA LYS A 362 16.28 -25.07 10.50
C LYS A 362 16.48 -25.01 11.99
#